data_AF-A0A2E8ZU58-F1
#
_entry.id   AF-A0A2E8ZU58-F1
#
_cell.length_a   1.000
_cell.length_b   1.000
_cell.length_c   1.000
_cell.angle_alpha   90.00
_cell.angle_beta   90.00
_cell.angle_gamma   90.00
#
_symmetry.space_group_name_H-M   'P 1'
#
loop_
_entity.id
_entity.type
_entity.pdbx_description
1 polymer ?
#
loop_
_entity_poly.entity_id
_entity_poly.type
_entity_poly.pdbx_seq_one_letter_code
_entity_poly.pdbx_strand_id
1 'polypeptide(L)' 'MATKKSHNDLYWDAKKKSKIKDEYKSYLERIGESSNPDNAQAFAIMKIDGGFDYLEMNERDLILLLAGKLPYMYD' A
#
# COMPACT_ATOMS: atom_id res chain seq x y z
N MET A 1 8.52 -13.46 22.56
CA MET A 1 7.63 -12.56 23.32
C MET A 1 6.87 -11.70 22.31
N ALA A 2 5.56 -11.87 22.18
CA ALA A 2 4.77 -11.00 21.29
C ALA A 2 4.54 -9.67 21.99
N THR A 3 5.32 -8.65 21.63
CA THR A 3 5.08 -7.28 22.06
C THR A 3 3.72 -6.85 21.51
N LYS A 4 2.73 -6.70 22.39
CA LYS A 4 1.44 -6.10 22.03
C LYS A 4 1.74 -4.72 21.44
N LYS A 5 1.45 -4.51 20.14
CA LYS A 5 1.48 -3.17 19.52
C LYS A 5 0.72 -2.21 20.44
N SER A 6 1.35 -1.11 20.82
CA SER A 6 0.72 -0.11 21.69
C SER A 6 -0.51 0.45 20.97
N HIS A 7 -1.54 0.89 21.70
CA HIS A 7 -2.70 1.58 21.11
C HIS A 7 -2.27 2.74 20.20
N ASN A 8 -1.13 3.36 20.50
CA ASN A 8 -0.56 4.42 19.69
C ASN A 8 -0.05 3.91 18.33
N ASP A 9 0.58 2.73 18.28
CA ASP A 9 1.10 2.14 17.05
C ASP A 9 -0.02 1.83 16.06
N LEU A 10 -1.14 1.26 16.54
CA LEU A 10 -2.31 0.96 15.72
C LEU A 10 -2.94 2.21 15.11
N TYR A 11 -2.96 3.31 15.86
CA TYR A 11 -3.46 4.61 15.37
C TYR A 11 -2.58 5.16 14.24
N TRP A 12 -1.26 5.15 14.42
CA TRP A 12 -0.32 5.59 13.38
C TRP A 12 -0.35 4.68 12.15
N ASP A 13 -0.48 3.36 12.35
CA ASP A 13 -0.70 2.36 11.29
C ASP A 13 -1.93 2.71 10.45
N ALA A 14 -3.07 2.95 11.10
CA ALA A 14 -4.32 3.28 10.41
C ALA A 14 -4.21 4.60 9.63
N LYS A 15 -3.59 5.63 10.23
CA LYS A 15 -3.39 6.92 9.57
C LYS A 15 -2.48 6.81 8.34
N LYS A 16 -1.39 6.02 8.44
CA LYS A 16 -0.50 5.73 7.31
C LYS A 16 -1.21 4.97 6.19
N LYS A 17 -2.02 3.95 6.55
CA LYS A 17 -2.86 3.20 5.58
C LYS A 17 -3.89 4.08 4.89
N SER A 18 -4.47 5.06 5.59
CA SER A 18 -5.36 6.04 4.95
C SER A 18 -4.59 6.89 3.94
N LYS A 19 -3.45 7.46 4.35
CA LYS A 19 -2.64 8.32 3.48
C LYS A 19 -2.21 7.60 2.20
N ILE A 20 -1.77 6.34 2.28
CA ILE A 20 -1.32 5.61 1.10
C ILE A 20 -2.48 5.27 0.14
N LYS A 21 -3.70 5.06 0.67
CA LYS A 21 -4.90 4.88 -0.15
C LYS A 21 -5.30 6.17 -0.87
N ASP A 22 -5.20 7.31 -0.21
CA ASP A 22 -5.41 8.62 -0.84
C ASP A 22 -4.37 8.88 -1.94
N GLU A 23 -3.10 8.61 -1.66
CA GLU A 23 -2.03 8.73 -2.67
C GLU A 23 -2.24 7.79 -3.86
N TYR A 24 -2.69 6.55 -3.62
CA TYR A 24 -3.03 5.61 -4.69
C TYR A 24 -4.22 6.10 -5.52
N LYS A 25 -5.26 6.65 -4.88
CA LYS A 25 -6.39 7.26 -5.59
C LYS A 25 -5.93 8.42 -6.47
N SER A 26 -5.11 9.33 -5.95
CA SER A 26 -4.54 10.43 -6.74
C SER A 26 -3.63 9.93 -7.86
N TYR A 27 -2.91 8.83 -7.66
CA TYR A 27 -2.13 8.18 -8.70
C TYR A 27 -3.04 7.68 -9.83
N LEU A 28 -4.11 6.95 -9.51
CA LEU A 28 -5.11 6.47 -10.47
C LEU A 28 -5.76 7.64 -11.24
N GLU A 29 -6.14 8.70 -10.54
CA GLU A 29 -6.70 9.92 -11.15
C GLU A 29 -5.73 10.59 -12.13
N ARG A 30 -4.41 10.59 -11.82
CA ARG A 30 -3.38 11.16 -12.70
C ARG A 30 -3.16 10.35 -13.97
N ILE A 31 -3.21 9.02 -13.88
CA ILE A 31 -3.03 8.14 -15.02
C ILE A 31 -4.34 7.87 -15.77
N GLY A 32 -5.48 8.29 -15.22
CA GLY A 32 -6.80 8.10 -15.81
C GLY A 32 -7.30 6.65 -15.77
N GLU A 33 -6.75 5.84 -14.87
CA GLU A 33 -7.03 4.41 -14.77
C GLU A 33 -7.90 4.06 -13.56
N SER A 34 -8.45 2.84 -13.58
CA SER A 34 -9.22 2.29 -12.46
C SER A 34 -8.34 1.48 -11.50
N SER A 35 -8.86 1.28 -10.28
CA SER A 35 -8.20 0.42 -9.29
C SER A 35 -8.16 -1.03 -9.79
N ASN A 36 -6.94 -1.55 -9.96
CA ASN A 36 -6.67 -2.93 -10.34
C ASN A 36 -5.33 -3.38 -9.75
N PRO A 37 -5.02 -4.69 -9.71
CA PRO A 37 -3.81 -5.19 -9.09
C PRO A 37 -2.53 -4.71 -9.77
N ASP A 38 -2.54 -4.59 -11.09
CA ASP A 38 -1.37 -4.17 -11.87
C ASP A 38 -1.00 -2.71 -11.55
N ASN A 39 -1.99 -1.82 -11.45
CA ASN A 39 -1.81 -0.43 -11.04
C ASN A 39 -1.39 -0.32 -9.57
N ALA A 40 -1.93 -1.19 -8.70
CA ALA A 40 -1.50 -1.25 -7.30
C ALA A 40 -0.05 -1.73 -7.17
N GLN A 41 0.38 -2.67 -8.02
CA GLN A 41 1.77 -3.11 -8.13
C GLN A 41 2.67 -1.99 -8.63
N ALA A 42 2.33 -1.33 -9.73
CA ALA A 42 3.10 -0.21 -10.27
C ALA A 42 3.27 0.91 -9.23
N PHE A 43 2.21 1.23 -8.49
CA PHE A 43 2.26 2.18 -7.39
C PHE A 43 3.14 1.67 -6.22
N ALA A 44 3.04 0.40 -5.86
CA ALA A 44 3.83 -0.20 -4.79
C ALA A 44 5.33 -0.18 -5.11
N ILE A 45 5.72 -0.56 -6.32
CA ILE A 45 7.11 -0.48 -6.82
C ILE A 45 7.60 0.97 -6.75
N MET A 46 6.83 1.92 -7.28
CA MET A 46 7.19 3.35 -7.25
C MET A 46 7.44 3.88 -5.83
N LYS A 47 6.67 3.39 -4.84
CA LYS A 47 6.85 3.77 -3.44
C LYS A 47 8.08 3.12 -2.80
N ILE A 48 8.28 1.83 -3.03
CA ILE A 48 9.39 1.08 -2.45
C ILE A 48 10.72 1.58 -3.02
N ASP A 49 10.84 1.74 -4.34
CA ASP A 49 12.04 2.29 -4.98
C ASP A 49 12.30 3.75 -4.59
N GLY A 50 11.24 4.50 -4.28
CA GLY A 50 11.32 5.86 -3.75
C GLY A 50 11.79 5.94 -2.29
N GLY A 51 12.14 4.82 -1.65
CA GLY A 51 12.57 4.75 -0.25
C GLY A 51 11.44 4.98 0.76
N PHE A 52 10.16 4.84 0.34
CA PHE A 52 9.03 5.04 1.23
C PHE A 52 8.71 3.79 2.04
N ASP A 53 9.30 3.71 3.23
CA ASP A 53 9.07 2.64 4.20
C ASP A 53 7.84 2.95 5.09
N TYR A 54 6.68 3.14 4.47
CA TYR A 54 5.50 3.66 5.17
C TYR A 54 5.11 2.79 6.37
N LEU A 55 5.33 1.47 6.32
CA LEU A 55 4.80 0.50 7.27
C LEU A 55 5.69 -0.76 7.46
N GLU A 56 6.94 -0.77 6.99
CA GLU A 56 7.71 -2.03 6.84
C GLU A 56 6.89 -3.08 6.07
N MET A 57 6.02 -2.60 5.16
CA MET A 57 5.13 -3.42 4.37
C MET A 57 5.84 -3.80 3.08
N ASN A 58 5.88 -5.11 2.85
CA ASN A 58 6.39 -5.66 1.61
C ASN A 58 5.47 -5.26 0.45
N GLU A 59 5.99 -5.23 -0.77
CA GLU A 59 5.23 -4.89 -1.99
C GLU A 59 3.89 -5.64 -2.06
N ARG A 60 3.94 -6.95 -1.79
CA ARG A 60 2.78 -7.85 -1.77
C ARG A 60 1.67 -7.38 -0.82
N ASP A 61 2.03 -6.98 0.40
CA ASP A 61 1.06 -6.52 1.40
C ASP A 61 0.46 -5.17 1.03
N LEU A 62 1.27 -4.30 0.42
CA LEU A 62 0.80 -3.01 -0.08
C LEU A 62 -0.18 -3.19 -1.24
N ILE A 63 0.08 -4.10 -2.18
CA ILE A 63 -0.85 -4.40 -3.27
C ILE A 63 -2.17 -4.94 -2.73
N LEU A 64 -2.12 -5.88 -1.78
CA LEU A 64 -3.32 -6.41 -1.13
C LEU A 64 -4.10 -5.32 -0.38
N LEU A 65 -3.42 -4.38 0.27
CA LEU A 65 -4.07 -3.25 0.95
C LEU A 65 -4.82 -2.32 -0.01
N LEU A 66 -4.30 -2.15 -1.23
CA LEU A 66 -4.80 -1.20 -2.23
C LEU A 66 -5.86 -1.81 -3.16
N ALA A 67 -5.60 -3.00 -3.70
CA ALA A 67 -6.44 -3.65 -4.70
C ALA A 67 -7.23 -4.86 -4.15
N GLY A 68 -6.94 -5.33 -2.93
CA GLY A 68 -7.60 -6.48 -2.31
C GLY A 68 -7.24 -7.84 -2.93
N LYS A 69 -6.44 -7.87 -4.00
CA LYS A 69 -5.98 -9.07 -4.69
C LYS A 69 -4.63 -8.80 -5.35
N LEU A 70 -3.88 -9.87 -5.62
CA LEU A 70 -2.56 -9.78 -6.25
C LEU A 70 -2.67 -9.82 -7.79
N PRO A 71 -1.67 -9.27 -8.51
CA PRO A 71 -1.52 -9.43 -9.94
C PRO A 71 -1.30 -10.90 -10.30
N TYR A 72 -1.64 -11.28 -11.54
CA TYR A 72 -1.50 -12.65 -12.02
C TYR A 72 -0.05 -13.17 -11.96
N MET A 73 0.94 -12.28 -11.96
CA MET A 73 2.37 -12.63 -11.87
C MET A 73 2.82 -13.07 -10.46
N TYR A 74 1.97 -12.91 -9.44
CA TYR A 74 2.23 -13.29 -8.05
C TYR A 74 1.61 -14.63 -7.64
N ASP A 75 0.94 -15.31 -8.58
CA ASP A 75 0.38 -16.65 -8.42
C ASP A 75 1.49 -17.73 -8.49
#